data_AF-A0A3R7EDS2-F1
#
_entry.id   AF-A0A3R7EDS2-F1
#
_cell.length_a   1.000
_cell.length_b   1.000
_cell.length_c   1.000
_cell.angle_alpha   90.00
_cell.angle_beta   90.00
_cell.angle_gamma   90.00
#
_symmetry.space_group_name_H-M   'P 1'
#
loop_
_entity.id
_entity.type
_entity.pdbx_description
1 polymer ?
#
loop_
_entity_poly.entity_id
_entity_poly.type
_entity_poly.pdbx_seq_one_letter_code
_entity_poly.pdbx_strand_id
1 'polypeptide(L)' 'TELIKKLDPRTGRTVEENPAFLKTGDGAIVRFTPLRPLAIETYSEFPELGRFAIRDMGTTIAAGVVREITKKG' A
#
# COMPACT_ATOMS: atom_id res chain seq x y z
N THR A 1 4.73 -4.53 9.38
CA THR A 1 4.68 -4.05 7.99
C THR A 1 5.62 -4.89 7.15
N GLU A 2 5.17 -5.38 6.00
CA GLU A 2 5.90 -6.34 5.16
C GLU A 2 5.79 -5.93 3.68
N LEU A 3 6.92 -5.92 2.97
CA LEU A 3 6.95 -5.77 1.51
C LEU A 3 6.66 -7.12 0.87
N ILE A 4 5.49 -7.29 0.26
CA ILE A 4 5.06 -8.59 -0.26
C ILE A 4 5.59 -8.78 -1.69
N LYS A 5 5.32 -7.81 -2.57
CA LYS A 5 5.70 -7.88 -3.99
C LYS A 5 6.12 -6.52 -4.50
N LYS A 6 7.18 -6.49 -5.30
CA LYS A 6 7.49 -5.37 -6.18
C LYS A 6 6.78 -5.59 -7.51
N LEU A 7 6.12 -4.55 -8.01
CA LEU A 7 5.37 -4.53 -9.26
C LEU A 7 6.02 -3.58 -10.26
N ASP A 8 5.96 -3.95 -11.53
CA ASP A 8 6.20 -3.01 -12.62
C ASP A 8 5.00 -2.03 -12.67
N PRO A 9 5.22 -0.71 -12.52
CA PRO A 9 4.14 0.27 -12.48
C PRO A 9 3.37 0.39 -13.80
N ARG A 10 3.94 -0.02 -14.93
CA ARG A 10 3.31 0.06 -16.25
C ARG A 10 2.46 -1.17 -16.55
N THR A 11 2.94 -2.35 -16.15
CA THR A 11 2.30 -3.62 -16.51
C THR A 11 1.51 -4.25 -15.36
N GLY A 12 1.76 -3.82 -14.12
CA GLY A 12 1.16 -4.37 -12.91
C GLY A 12 1.66 -5.79 -12.56
N ARG A 13 2.64 -6.32 -13.29
CA ARG A 13 3.19 -7.66 -13.07
C ARG A 13 4.20 -7.65 -11.93
N THR A 14 4.26 -8.75 -11.19
CA THR A 14 5.29 -8.95 -10.17
C THR A 14 6.66 -9.03 -10.83
N VAL A 15 7.58 -8.21 -10.35
CA VAL A 15 9.00 -8.22 -10.73
C VAL A 15 9.81 -9.01 -9.71
N GLU A 16 9.48 -8.87 -8.42
CA GLU A 16 10.21 -9.50 -7.32
C GLU A 16 9.24 -9.82 -6.16
N GLU A 17 9.39 -11.01 -5.57
CA GLU A 17 8.67 -11.43 -4.37
C GLU A 17 9.53 -11.13 -3.13
N ASN A 18 8.93 -10.56 -2.09
CA ASN A 18 9.59 -10.13 -0.84
C ASN A 18 10.85 -9.26 -1.04
N PRO A 19 10.74 -8.13 -1.77
CA PRO A 19 11.89 -7.26 -2.02
C PRO A 19 12.44 -6.67 -0.73
N ALA A 20 13.76 -6.50 -0.65
CA ALA A 20 14.40 -5.90 0.52
C ALA A 20 14.09 -4.41 0.69
N PHE A 21 13.91 -3.68 -0.42
CA PHE A 21 13.58 -2.25 -0.41
C PHE A 21 12.91 -1.82 -1.73
N LEU A 22 12.30 -0.63 -1.73
CA LEU A 22 11.66 -0.01 -2.90
C LEU A 22 12.37 1.29 -3.26
N LYS A 23 12.36 1.65 -4.55
CA LYS A 23 12.88 2.93 -5.06
C LYS A 23 11.75 3.81 -5.60
N THR A 24 12.04 5.10 -5.78
CA THR A 24 11.11 6.01 -6.46
C THR A 24 10.72 5.48 -7.83
N GLY A 25 9.41 5.42 -8.08
CA GLY A 25 8.83 4.90 -9.32
C GLY A 25 8.42 3.44 -9.26
N ASP A 26 8.82 2.69 -8.23
CA ASP A 26 8.39 1.30 -8.07
C ASP A 26 6.91 1.23 -7.65
N GLY A 27 6.18 0.28 -8.24
CA GLY A 27 4.91 -0.18 -7.68
C GLY A 27 5.15 -1.30 -6.68
N ALA A 28 4.29 -1.46 -5.67
CA ALA A 28 4.41 -2.57 -4.73
C ALA A 28 3.08 -2.96 -4.08
N ILE A 29 3.00 -4.21 -3.63
CA ILE A 29 2.00 -4.68 -2.66
C ILE A 29 2.68 -4.74 -1.30
N VAL A 30 2.12 -4.03 -0.33
CA VAL A 30 2.68 -3.89 1.01
C VAL A 30 1.59 -4.16 2.03
N ARG A 31 1.92 -4.93 3.07
CA ARG A 31 1.05 -5.14 4.22
C ARG A 31 1.42 -4.15 5.30
N PHE A 32 0.47 -3.30 5.68
CA PHE A 32 0.63 -2.34 6.77
C PHE A 32 -0.08 -2.81 8.03
N THR A 33 0.44 -2.39 9.18
CA THR A 33 -0.25 -2.49 10.47
C THR A 33 -0.34 -1.10 11.05
N PRO A 34 -1.55 -0.55 11.27
CA PRO A 34 -1.68 0.78 11.84
C PRO A 34 -1.27 0.77 13.32
N LEU A 35 -0.69 1.86 13.80
CA LEU A 35 -0.27 2.00 15.21
C LEU A 35 -1.45 2.25 16.17
N ARG A 36 -2.56 2.75 15.64
CA ARG A 36 -3.80 3.04 16.36
C ARG A 36 -4.99 2.49 15.57
N PRO A 37 -6.13 2.21 16.21
CA PRO A 37 -7.34 1.85 15.48
C PRO A 37 -7.66 2.87 14.39
N LEU A 38 -7.95 2.36 13.19
CA LEU A 38 -8.19 3.16 11.99
C LEU A 38 -9.40 2.57 11.28
N ALA A 39 -10.39 3.41 10.99
CA ALA A 39 -11.49 3.05 10.10
C ALA A 39 -11.01 3.19 8.65
N ILE A 40 -11.07 2.09 7.89
CA ILE A 40 -10.64 2.03 6.50
C ILE A 40 -11.44 0.94 5.78
N GLU A 41 -11.66 1.10 4.48
CA GLU A 41 -12.40 0.14 3.66
C GLU A 41 -11.59 -0.29 2.44
N THR A 42 -11.98 -1.39 1.79
CA THR A 42 -11.37 -1.76 0.51
C THR A 42 -11.76 -0.75 -0.56
N TYR A 43 -10.83 -0.46 -1.47
CA TYR A 43 -11.07 0.52 -2.54
C TYR A 43 -12.23 0.13 -3.46
N SER A 44 -12.43 -1.17 -3.68
CA SER A 44 -13.52 -1.70 -4.50
C SER A 44 -14.90 -1.47 -3.88
N GLU A 45 -15.00 -1.43 -2.55
CA GLU A 45 -16.28 -1.27 -1.84
C GLU A 45 -16.57 0.20 -1.54
N PHE A 46 -15.57 0.94 -1.05
CA PHE A 46 -15.73 2.36 -0.70
C PHE A 46 -14.49 3.17 -1.11
N PRO A 47 -14.43 3.67 -2.35
CA PRO A 47 -13.25 4.33 -2.92
C PRO A 47 -12.70 5.49 -2.08
N GLU A 48 -13.57 6.22 -1.39
CA GLU A 48 -13.22 7.39 -0.57
C GLU A 48 -12.47 7.00 0.71
N LEU A 49 -12.74 5.82 1.27
CA LEU A 49 -12.07 5.29 2.45
C LEU A 49 -10.93 4.31 2.10
N GLY A 50 -10.85 3.88 0.84
CA GLY A 50 -9.80 2.98 0.36
C GLY A 50 -8.57 3.68 -0.24
N ARG A 51 -8.62 4.99 -0.52
CA ARG A 51 -7.47 5.77 -1.02
C ARG A 51 -6.70 6.40 0.14
N PHE A 52 -5.37 6.35 0.09
CA PHE A 52 -4.53 6.99 1.10
C PHE A 52 -3.22 7.52 0.51
N ALA A 53 -2.63 8.49 1.21
CA ALA A 53 -1.30 9.02 0.93
C ALA A 53 -0.35 8.68 2.08
N ILE A 54 0.89 8.30 1.74
CA ILE A 54 1.96 8.07 2.71
C ILE A 54 2.83 9.33 2.73
N ARG A 55 3.00 9.90 3.92
CA ARG A 55 3.77 11.13 4.12
C ARG A 55 4.88 10.90 5.13
N ASP A 56 6.03 11.51 4.86
CA ASP A 56 7.15 11.60 5.79
C ASP A 56 7.62 13.05 5.86
N MET A 57 7.76 13.58 7.08
CA MET A 57 8.15 14.97 7.36
C MET A 57 7.46 16.04 6.49
N GLY A 58 6.15 15.85 6.23
CA GLY A 58 5.33 16.79 5.44
C GLY A 58 5.36 16.56 3.93
N THR A 59 6.26 15.72 3.43
CA THR A 59 6.36 15.36 2.00
C THR A 59 5.56 14.10 1.72
N THR A 60 4.81 14.06 0.61
CA THR A 60 4.16 12.84 0.14
C THR A 60 5.18 11.96 -0.56
N ILE A 61 5.44 10.78 -0.01
CA ILE A 61 6.42 9.83 -0.54
C ILE A 61 5.78 8.73 -1.39
N ALA A 62 4.49 8.45 -1.20
CA ALA A 62 3.73 7.49 -1.98
C ALA A 62 2.22 7.74 -1.88
N ALA A 63 1.46 7.16 -2.80
CA ALA A 63 0.02 7.07 -2.74
C ALA A 63 -0.40 5.62 -3.01
N GLY A 64 -1.53 5.19 -2.44
CA GLY A 64 -1.96 3.81 -2.53
C GLY A 64 -3.47 3.64 -2.39
N VAL A 65 -3.90 2.41 -2.68
CA VAL A 65 -5.27 1.96 -2.48
C VAL A 65 -5.28 0.67 -1.65
N VAL A 66 -6.27 0.52 -0.78
CA VAL A 66 -6.46 -0.68 0.03
C VAL A 66 -7.03 -1.79 -0.84
N ARG A 67 -6.30 -2.91 -0.92
CA ARG A 67 -6.75 -4.11 -1.63
C ARG A 67 -7.48 -5.10 -0.75
N GLU A 68 -7.00 -5.28 0.48
CA GLU A 68 -7.49 -6.31 1.40
C GLU A 68 -7.34 -5.85 2.84
N ILE A 69 -8.31 -6.22 3.70
CA ILE A 69 -8.27 -6.01 5.15
C ILE A 69 -8.22 -7.38 5.81
N THR A 70 -7.06 -7.75 6.37
CA THR A 70 -6.82 -9.10 6.93
C THR A 70 -7.31 -9.27 8.35
N LYS A 71 -7.53 -8.18 9.09
CA LYS A 71 -8.03 -8.20 10.47
C LYS A 71 -9.07 -7.11 10.66
N LYS A 72 -10.27 -7.50 11.07
CA LYS A 72 -11.32 -6.59 11.52
C LYS A 72 -11.35 -6.60 13.05
N GLY A 73 -11.52 -5.42 13.63
CA GLY A 73 -11.67 -5.22 15.07
C GLY A 73 -13.10 -5.46 15.53
#